data_AF-A0A9E2M545-F1
#
_entry.id   AF-A0A9E2M545-F1
#
_cell.length_a   1.000
_cell.length_b   1.000
_cell.length_c   1.000
_cell.angle_alpha   90.00
_cell.angle_beta   90.00
_cell.angle_gamma   90.00
#
_symmetry.space_group_name_H-M   'P 1'
#
loop_
_entity.id
_entity.type
_entity.pdbx_description
1 polymer ?
#
loop_
_entity_poly.entity_id
_entity_poly.type
_entity_poly.pdbx_seq_one_letter_code
_entity_poly.pdbx_strand_id
1 'polypeptide(L)' 'MRPEQAIRRARRLRKKPTRAEEFFWSLVRDKALDGLRFRRQVPIDFLVFDFA' A
#
# COMPACT_ATOMS: atom_id res chain seq x y z
N MET A 1 -17.41 -7.40 4.90
CA MET A 1 -16.76 -6.34 5.72
C MET A 1 -17.16 -5.01 5.13
N ARG A 2 -17.58 -4.00 5.89
CA ARG A 2 -18.00 -2.71 5.28
C ARG A 2 -16.76 -2.02 4.66
N PRO A 3 -16.83 -1.43 3.45
CA PRO A 3 -15.66 -0.84 2.76
C PRO A 3 -14.94 0.23 3.60
N GLU A 4 -15.67 0.93 4.48
CA GLU A 4 -15.11 1.87 5.46
C GLU A 4 -14.10 1.24 6.43
N GLN A 5 -14.30 -0.04 6.79
CA GLN A 5 -13.40 -0.76 7.70
C GLN A 5 -12.10 -1.15 7.00
N ALA A 6 -12.15 -1.47 5.69
CA ALA A 6 -10.95 -1.73 4.89
C ALA A 6 -10.11 -0.46 4.76
N ILE A 7 -10.74 0.70 4.51
CA ILE A 7 -10.07 2.00 4.46
C ILE A 7 -9.42 2.36 5.81
N ARG A 8 -10.13 2.16 6.93
CA ARG A 8 -9.57 2.41 8.27
C ARG A 8 -8.39 1.49 8.57
N ARG A 9 -8.47 0.21 8.19
CA ARG A 9 -7.36 -0.76 8.33
C ARG A 9 -6.16 -0.37 7.49
N ALA A 10 -6.35 -0.02 6.22
CA ALA A 10 -5.30 0.49 5.34
C ALA A 10 -4.63 1.73 5.96
N ARG A 11 -5.41 2.72 6.43
CA ARG A 11 -4.83 3.90 7.11
C ARG A 11 -3.99 3.56 8.35
N ARG A 12 -4.38 2.52 9.10
CA ARG A 12 -3.62 2.07 10.28
C ARG A 12 -2.33 1.35 9.88
N LEU A 13 -2.37 0.49 8.86
CA LEU A 13 -1.20 -0.22 8.33
C LEU A 13 -0.16 0.75 7.74
N ARG A 14 -0.58 1.91 7.22
CA ARG A 14 0.31 2.95 6.69
C ARG A 14 1.28 3.52 7.74
N LYS A 15 0.93 3.42 9.02
CA LYS A 15 1.75 3.92 10.13
C LYS A 15 2.86 2.97 10.57
N LYS A 16 2.78 1.68 10.24
CA LYS A 16 3.76 0.66 10.66
C LYS A 16 3.92 -0.40 9.58
N PRO A 17 4.53 -0.05 8.43
CA PRO A 17 4.82 -1.03 7.39
C PRO A 17 5.84 -2.06 7.89
N THR A 18 5.87 -3.23 7.25
CA THR A 18 6.94 -4.20 7.49
C THR A 18 8.27 -3.70 6.90
N ARG A 19 9.41 -4.21 7.39
CA ARG A 19 10.73 -3.86 6.83
C ARG A 19 10.86 -4.20 5.35
N ALA A 20 10.20 -5.27 4.91
CA ALA A 20 10.15 -5.67 3.51
C ALA A 20 9.35 -4.67 2.66
N GLU A 21 8.18 -4.22 3.13
CA GLU A 21 7.39 -3.17 2.45
C GLU A 21 8.11 -1.83 2.38
N GLU A 22 8.84 -1.45 3.43
CA GLU A 22 9.63 -0.21 3.43
C GLU A 22 10.76 -0.27 2.40
N PHE A 23 11.49 -1.39 2.35
CA PHE A 23 12.52 -1.63 1.36
C PHE A 23 11.96 -1.66 -0.07
N PHE A 24 10.85 -2.35 -0.31
CA PHE A 24 10.22 -2.36 -1.63
C PHE A 24 9.74 -0.96 -2.02
N TRP A 25 9.11 -0.22 -1.10
CA TRP A 25 8.63 1.13 -1.37
C TRP A 25 9.75 2.12 -1.68
N SER A 26 10.94 1.97 -1.09
CA SER A 26 12.10 2.82 -1.44
C SER A 26 12.58 2.60 -2.88
N LEU A 27 12.39 1.39 -3.43
CA LEU A 27 12.78 1.05 -4.80
C LEU A 27 11.77 1.50 -5.85
N VAL A 28 10.48 1.50 -5.53
CA VAL A 28 9.42 1.75 -6.53
C VAL A 28 8.75 3.12 -6.42
N ARG A 29 9.01 3.86 -5.34
CA ARG A 29 8.45 5.22 -5.18
C ARG A 29 8.93 6.15 -6.28
N ASP A 30 8.15 7.21 -6.50
CA ASP A 30 8.51 8.29 -7.42
C ASP A 30 8.78 7.85 -8.88
N LYS A 31 8.10 6.78 -9.31
CA LYS A 31 8.29 6.17 -10.65
C LYS A 31 9.70 5.66 -10.91
N ALA A 32 10.46 5.36 -9.85
CA ALA A 32 11.82 4.85 -9.96
C ALA A 32 11.89 3.50 -10.70
N LEU A 33 10.82 2.72 -10.68
CA LEU A 33 10.72 1.49 -11.46
C LEU A 33 10.03 1.75 -12.80
N ASP A 34 10.82 1.86 -13.87
CA ASP A 34 10.36 1.89 -15.27
C ASP A 34 9.28 2.94 -15.56
N GLY A 35 9.28 4.06 -14.83
CA GLY A 35 8.26 5.11 -14.99
C GLY A 35 6.88 4.76 -14.40
N LEU A 36 6.72 3.58 -13.79
CA LEU A 36 5.45 3.05 -13.28
C LEU A 36 5.03 3.75 -11.98
N ARG A 37 3.74 4.09 -11.88
CA ARG A 37 3.17 4.73 -10.69
C ARG A 37 2.62 3.70 -9.71
N PHE A 38 3.44 3.29 -8.74
CA PHE A 38 3.00 2.42 -7.67
C PHE A 38 2.17 3.16 -6.60
N ARG A 39 1.14 2.49 -6.08
CA ARG A 39 0.31 2.92 -4.95
C ARG A 39 0.43 1.92 -3.82
N ARG A 40 0.62 2.42 -2.59
CA ARG A 40 0.74 1.58 -1.39
C ARG A 40 -0.59 1.46 -0.64
N GLN A 41 -0.90 0.27 -0.13
CA GLN A 41 -2.08 -0.06 0.69
C GLN A 41 -3.38 0.36 0.00
N VAL A 42 -3.65 -0.32 -1.11
CA VAL A 42 -4.82 -0.11 -1.96
C VAL A 42 -5.97 -0.97 -1.41
N PRO A 43 -7.05 -0.37 -0.89
CA PRO A 43 -8.24 -1.11 -0.55
C PRO A 43 -8.92 -1.57 -1.84
N ILE A 44 -9.03 -2.88 -2.04
CA ILE A 44 -9.77 -3.50 -3.12
C ILE A 44 -10.88 -4.33 -2.48
N ASP A 45 -12.09 -3.80 -2.57
CA ASP A 45 -13.29 -4.38 -1.99
C ASP A 45 -13.14 -4.64 -0.48
N PHE A 46 -12.96 -5.91 -0.08
CA PHE A 46 -12.80 -6.33 1.31
C PHE A 46 -11.34 -6.53 1.76
N LEU A 47 -10.39 -6.40 0.83
CA LEU A 47 -8.97 -6.67 1.04
C LEU A 47 -8.16 -5.37 0.93
N VAL A 48 -6.98 -5.37 1.54
CA VAL A 48 -6.00 -4.29 1.40
C VAL A 48 -4.75 -4.90 0.78
N PHE A 49 -4.42 -4.50 -0.44
CA PHE A 49 -3.21 -4.91 -1.12
C PHE A 49 -2.08 -3.94 -0.80
N ASP A 50 -0.90 -4.45 -0.49
CA ASP A 50 0.24 -3.61 -0.10
C ASP A 50 0.74 -2.74 -1.26
N PHE A 51 0.72 -3.22 -2.50
CA PHE A 51 1.15 -2.46 -3.70
C PHE A 51 0.24 -2.75 -4.91
N ALA A 52 0.03 -1.74 -5.76
CA ALA A 52 -0.58 -1.83 -7.09
C ALA A 52 -0.02 -0.77 -8.03
#